data_AF-E9AZ01-F1
#
_entry.id   AF-E9AZ01-F1
#
_cell.length_a   1.000
_cell.length_b   1.000
_cell.length_c   1.000
_cell.angle_alpha   90.00
_cell.angle_beta   90.00
_cell.angle_gamma   90.00
#
_symmetry.space_group_name_H-M   'P 1'
#
loop_
_entity.id
_entity.type
_entity.pdbx_description
1 polymer ?
#
loop_
_entity_poly.entity_id
_entity_poly.type
_entity_poly.pdbx_seq_one_letter_code
_entity_poly.pdbx_strand_id
1 'polypeptide(L)'
;MPAAVPVRTPPYLVDVAANLTDCVFRGVDWKGNRLHDDDFDHVLARAQERNVQQIIITGTSLAQSVKAIALCRRYPDRRLLCTVGVHPAHCGEFLRPLDRDEVQRVAESAVSMVMPHHERPAAAIAAKQEEAWAQERLDYLVDLATRNRDVVVAMGEIGIDYAEAACCPREVQEKYFARQLAAFAPLQLPFLFHSRECGMTFVSHLQDTWARIVSDVASTEPVTDHASASSPSPDAQLRGVVHSFNGTLEEQEALLSMGLYLSVNCSAFREASLAAQVTLIPLDRLMLETDAPWCDVRSTDYGAQFVRTVFKTIKRKKPFEMGACLERRNEPCHLVQVMEEYLGCAKASVTSPEDPLSRMDEATLVAAVYENCQRLFHL
;
A
#
# COMPACT_ATOMS: atom_id res chain seq x y z
N MET A 1 11.63 25.27 3.86
CA MET A 1 10.33 24.74 4.31
C MET A 1 9.23 25.56 3.64
N PRO A 2 8.43 24.98 2.72
CA PRO A 2 7.20 25.63 2.27
C PRO A 2 6.29 25.89 3.48
N ALA A 3 5.49 26.96 3.44
CA ALA A 3 4.56 27.30 4.51
C ALA A 3 3.63 26.10 4.81
N ALA A 4 3.23 25.94 6.07
CA ALA A 4 2.19 24.97 6.42
C ALA A 4 0.90 25.38 5.68
N VAL A 5 0.45 24.54 4.75
CA VAL A 5 -0.80 24.76 4.02
C VAL A 5 -1.95 24.52 5.00
N PRO A 6 -2.99 25.37 5.03
CA PRO A 6 -4.13 25.16 5.93
C PRO A 6 -4.74 23.78 5.69
N VAL A 7 -4.89 23.02 6.77
CA VAL A 7 -5.55 21.72 6.76
C VAL A 7 -6.99 21.92 6.30
N ARG A 8 -7.40 21.20 5.25
CA ARG A 8 -8.77 21.24 4.76
C ARG A 8 -9.70 20.44 5.67
N THR A 9 -10.93 20.92 5.84
CA THR A 9 -11.97 20.15 6.53
C THR A 9 -12.38 18.96 5.66
N PRO A 10 -12.63 17.78 6.26
CA PRO A 10 -13.22 16.65 5.56
C PRO A 10 -14.51 17.01 4.78
N PRO A 11 -14.82 16.30 3.68
CA PRO A 11 -14.05 15.20 3.11
C PRO A 11 -12.88 15.70 2.25
N TYR A 12 -11.77 14.96 2.28
CA TYR A 12 -10.56 15.21 1.50
C TYR A 12 -10.01 13.90 0.91
N LEU A 13 -9.03 13.98 0.01
CA LEU A 13 -8.39 12.80 -0.54
C LEU A 13 -7.42 12.18 0.48
N VAL A 14 -7.49 10.85 0.59
CA VAL A 14 -6.55 10.01 1.32
C VAL A 14 -5.79 9.17 0.29
N ASP A 15 -4.47 9.25 0.29
CA ASP A 15 -3.63 8.35 -0.51
C ASP A 15 -3.38 7.08 0.31
N VAL A 16 -4.06 5.98 -0.01
CA VAL A 16 -4.06 4.77 0.85
C VAL A 16 -2.80 3.91 0.70
N ALA A 17 -1.97 4.18 -0.31
CA ALA A 17 -0.69 3.50 -0.51
C ALA A 17 0.30 4.40 -1.26
N ALA A 18 1.32 4.89 -0.55
CA ALA A 18 2.44 5.62 -1.14
C ALA A 18 3.77 5.20 -0.54
N ASN A 19 4.77 4.96 -1.38
CA ASN A 19 6.10 4.47 -1.00
C ASN A 19 7.02 5.62 -0.58
N LEU A 20 6.57 6.50 0.35
CA LEU A 20 7.31 7.72 0.73
C LEU A 20 8.66 7.48 1.43
N THR A 21 8.98 6.23 1.75
CA THR A 21 10.30 5.82 2.24
C THR A 21 11.32 5.64 1.11
N ASP A 22 10.90 5.65 -0.16
CA ASP A 22 11.79 5.51 -1.31
C ASP A 22 12.77 6.70 -1.40
N CYS A 23 14.03 6.37 -1.70
CA CYS A 23 15.14 7.28 -1.82
C CYS A 23 14.95 8.36 -2.91
N VAL A 24 14.10 8.14 -3.91
CA VAL A 24 13.84 9.13 -4.99
C VAL A 24 13.17 10.40 -4.48
N PHE A 25 12.38 10.31 -3.40
CA PHE A 25 11.82 11.50 -2.75
C PHE A 25 12.85 12.27 -1.92
N ARG A 26 14.02 11.67 -1.72
CA ARG A 26 15.19 12.31 -1.09
C ARG A 26 16.23 12.71 -2.12
N GLY A 27 15.93 12.64 -3.41
CA GLY A 27 16.78 13.04 -4.53
C GLY A 27 17.92 12.09 -4.88
N VAL A 28 17.82 10.82 -4.51
CA VAL A 28 18.79 9.76 -4.81
C VAL A 28 18.19 8.77 -5.78
N ASP A 29 19.00 8.23 -6.69
CA ASP A 29 18.59 7.10 -7.51
C ASP A 29 18.78 5.74 -6.79
N TRP A 30 18.28 4.67 -7.41
CA TRP A 30 18.40 3.34 -6.83
C TRP A 30 19.84 2.77 -6.78
N LYS A 31 20.85 3.57 -7.15
CA LYS A 31 22.29 3.23 -7.08
C LYS A 31 23.01 4.06 -6.02
N GLY A 32 22.30 4.91 -5.27
CA GLY A 32 22.89 5.78 -4.26
C GLY A 32 23.43 7.11 -4.80
N ASN A 33 23.23 7.43 -6.08
CA ASN A 33 23.73 8.68 -6.65
C ASN A 33 22.81 9.86 -6.32
N ARG A 34 23.41 10.94 -5.84
CA ARG A 34 22.76 12.24 -5.65
C ARG A 34 22.36 12.84 -7.01
N LEU A 35 21.06 12.93 -7.28
CA LEU A 35 20.53 13.53 -8.50
C LEU A 35 20.10 15.00 -8.32
N HIS A 36 19.52 15.31 -7.15
CA HIS A 36 19.11 16.66 -6.78
C HIS A 36 19.02 16.82 -5.26
N ASP A 37 18.80 18.06 -4.81
CA ASP A 37 18.57 18.38 -3.40
C ASP A 37 17.29 17.71 -2.88
N ASP A 38 17.26 17.38 -1.58
CA ASP A 38 16.07 16.81 -0.94
C ASP A 38 14.89 17.80 -1.05
N ASP A 39 13.81 17.36 -1.71
CA ASP A 39 12.61 18.15 -1.96
C ASP A 39 11.37 17.56 -1.27
N PHE A 40 11.54 16.61 -0.35
CA PHE A 40 10.44 15.89 0.30
C PHE A 40 9.39 16.79 0.94
N ASP A 41 9.80 17.89 1.58
CA ASP A 41 8.86 18.84 2.18
C ASP A 41 7.96 19.50 1.11
N HIS A 42 8.48 19.68 -0.11
CA HIS A 42 7.69 20.18 -1.24
C HIS A 42 6.78 19.10 -1.82
N VAL A 43 7.20 17.83 -1.84
CA VAL A 43 6.32 16.70 -2.20
C VAL A 43 5.07 16.69 -1.31
N LEU A 44 5.25 16.79 0.00
CA LEU A 44 4.13 16.84 0.97
C LEU A 44 3.28 18.12 0.82
N ALA A 45 3.92 19.27 0.57
CA ALA A 45 3.18 20.52 0.37
C ALA A 45 2.30 20.47 -0.90
N ARG A 46 2.83 19.98 -2.02
CA ARG A 46 2.06 19.80 -3.26
C ARG A 46 0.86 18.89 -3.07
N ALA A 47 1.01 17.83 -2.28
CA ALA A 47 -0.10 16.93 -1.94
C ALA A 47 -1.23 17.69 -1.22
N GLN A 48 -0.88 18.45 -0.18
CA GLN A 48 -1.86 19.22 0.59
C GLN A 48 -2.53 20.34 -0.23
N GLU A 49 -1.78 21.03 -1.09
CA GLU A 49 -2.33 22.03 -2.02
C GLU A 49 -3.42 21.44 -2.93
N ARG A 50 -3.33 20.13 -3.23
CA ARG A 50 -4.24 19.38 -4.09
C ARG A 50 -5.24 18.51 -3.35
N ASN A 51 -5.58 18.90 -2.11
CA ASN A 51 -6.60 18.22 -1.29
C ASN A 51 -6.22 16.79 -0.85
N VAL A 52 -4.96 16.37 -1.00
CA VAL A 52 -4.46 15.13 -0.43
C VAL A 52 -3.95 15.43 0.97
N GLN A 53 -4.83 15.23 1.95
CA GLN A 53 -4.58 15.68 3.33
C GLN A 53 -4.08 14.55 4.23
N GLN A 54 -4.12 13.31 3.79
CA GLN A 54 -3.69 12.14 4.56
C GLN A 54 -3.06 11.12 3.64
N ILE A 55 -1.97 10.51 4.08
CA ILE A 55 -1.19 9.56 3.28
C ILE A 55 -0.83 8.38 4.18
N ILE A 56 -1.10 7.16 3.70
CA ILE A 56 -0.66 5.93 4.34
C ILE A 56 0.61 5.48 3.62
N ILE A 57 1.72 5.51 4.35
CA ILE A 57 3.04 5.12 3.88
C ILE A 57 3.15 3.60 3.91
N THR A 58 3.44 3.02 2.76
CA THR A 58 3.55 1.57 2.60
C THR A 58 4.88 1.06 3.18
N GLY A 59 4.80 0.18 4.18
CA GLY A 59 5.95 -0.60 4.66
C GLY A 59 6.09 -1.91 3.87
N THR A 60 7.18 -2.06 3.12
CA THR A 60 7.39 -3.20 2.21
C THR A 60 8.37 -4.26 2.75
N SER A 61 9.06 -3.95 3.85
CA SER A 61 9.94 -4.86 4.56
C SER A 61 10.04 -4.45 6.03
N LEU A 62 10.65 -5.27 6.88
CA LEU A 62 10.80 -4.92 8.29
C LEU A 62 11.51 -3.56 8.46
N ALA A 63 12.61 -3.36 7.75
CA ALA A 63 13.38 -2.13 7.83
C ALA A 63 12.63 -0.92 7.24
N GLN A 64 11.87 -1.12 6.16
CA GLN A 64 11.02 -0.08 5.59
C GLN A 64 9.83 0.26 6.49
N SER A 65 9.24 -0.70 7.20
CA SER A 65 8.19 -0.46 8.20
C SER A 65 8.71 0.39 9.36
N VAL A 66 9.91 0.13 9.87
CA VAL A 66 10.52 0.98 10.91
C VAL A 66 10.77 2.40 10.36
N LYS A 67 11.26 2.51 9.12
CA LYS A 67 11.47 3.79 8.43
C LYS A 67 10.16 4.57 8.23
N ALA A 68 9.07 3.90 7.87
CA ALA A 68 7.76 4.51 7.68
C ALA A 68 7.20 5.08 8.99
N ILE A 69 7.32 4.33 10.09
CA ILE A 69 6.96 4.81 11.43
C ILE A 69 7.80 6.05 11.79
N ALA A 70 9.11 6.00 11.62
CA ALA A 70 9.99 7.13 11.90
C ALA A 70 9.63 8.37 11.07
N LEU A 71 9.22 8.17 9.81
CA LEU A 71 8.77 9.24 8.93
C LEU A 71 7.45 9.85 9.42
N CYS A 72 6.48 9.05 9.89
CA CYS A 72 5.25 9.55 10.51
C CYS A 72 5.56 10.40 11.76
N ARG A 73 6.49 9.94 12.61
CA ARG A 73 6.92 10.69 13.82
C ARG A 73 7.61 12.00 13.49
N ARG A 74 8.36 12.05 12.39
CA ARG A 74 9.09 13.24 11.95
C ARG A 74 8.16 14.34 11.41
N TYR A 75 7.00 13.98 10.92
CA TYR A 75 6.04 14.88 10.28
C TYR A 75 4.65 14.81 10.93
N PRO A 76 4.51 15.12 12.24
CA PRO A 76 3.24 14.98 12.96
C PRO A 76 2.11 15.85 12.38
N ASP A 77 2.45 17.00 11.79
CA ASP A 77 1.47 17.94 11.21
C ASP A 77 1.06 17.60 9.76
N ARG A 78 1.58 16.51 9.19
CA ARG A 78 1.33 16.12 7.78
C ARG A 78 0.38 14.92 7.65
N ARG A 79 -0.22 14.46 8.75
CA ARG A 79 -1.21 13.35 8.78
C ARG A 79 -0.70 12.11 8.04
N LEU A 80 0.56 11.76 8.30
CA LEU A 80 1.16 10.55 7.78
C LEU A 80 0.83 9.40 8.72
N LEU A 81 0.36 8.31 8.14
CA LEU A 81 0.17 7.02 8.78
C LEU A 81 0.98 5.99 8.02
N CYS A 82 1.06 4.76 8.51
CA CYS A 82 1.82 3.73 7.82
C CYS A 82 1.27 2.33 8.02
N THR A 83 1.82 1.41 7.24
CA THR A 83 1.60 -0.03 7.37
C THR A 83 2.85 -0.75 7.88
N VAL A 84 2.66 -1.94 8.46
CA VAL A 84 3.76 -2.84 8.88
C VAL A 84 3.59 -4.21 8.24
N GLY A 85 4.61 -4.68 7.52
CA GLY A 85 4.56 -5.94 6.79
C GLY A 85 5.79 -6.18 5.92
N VAL A 86 5.84 -7.36 5.29
CA VAL A 86 6.88 -7.76 4.34
C VAL A 86 6.21 -8.14 3.02
N HIS A 87 6.51 -7.35 2.00
CA HIS A 87 6.04 -7.50 0.63
C HIS A 87 6.51 -8.84 0.04
N PRO A 88 5.75 -9.48 -0.87
CA PRO A 88 6.15 -10.73 -1.54
C PRO A 88 7.59 -10.73 -2.06
N ALA A 89 8.03 -9.64 -2.70
CA ALA A 89 9.41 -9.53 -3.20
C ALA A 89 10.47 -9.59 -2.08
N HIS A 90 10.13 -9.21 -0.85
CA HIS A 90 11.02 -9.17 0.31
C HIS A 90 10.90 -10.39 1.24
N CYS A 91 10.04 -11.37 0.93
CA CYS A 91 9.84 -12.55 1.79
C CYS A 91 11.11 -13.41 1.99
N GLY A 92 12.15 -13.23 1.17
CA GLY A 92 13.48 -13.77 1.42
C GLY A 92 14.08 -13.35 2.77
N GLU A 93 13.62 -12.26 3.38
CA GLU A 93 14.04 -11.86 4.72
C GLU A 93 13.74 -12.91 5.78
N PHE A 94 12.65 -13.68 5.66
CA PHE A 94 12.33 -14.74 6.62
C PHE A 94 13.29 -15.94 6.54
N LEU A 95 14.06 -16.06 5.46
CA LEU A 95 15.05 -17.12 5.25
C LEU A 95 16.44 -16.76 5.80
N ARG A 96 16.57 -15.67 6.56
CA ARG A 96 17.84 -15.22 7.13
C ARG A 96 17.68 -14.74 8.57
N PRO A 97 18.76 -14.77 9.39
CA PRO A 97 18.72 -14.21 10.73
C PRO A 97 18.32 -12.74 10.70
N LEU A 98 17.64 -12.28 11.75
CA LEU A 98 17.28 -10.88 11.91
C LEU A 98 18.52 -10.05 12.28
N ASP A 99 18.93 -9.14 11.39
CA ASP A 99 19.95 -8.14 11.68
C ASP A 99 19.30 -6.84 12.15
N ARG A 100 19.24 -6.65 13.47
CA ARG A 100 18.64 -5.45 14.10
C ARG A 100 19.46 -4.19 13.83
N ASP A 101 20.77 -4.33 13.67
CA ASP A 101 21.64 -3.19 13.38
C ASP A 101 21.44 -2.72 11.93
N GLU A 102 21.26 -3.65 10.99
CA GLU A 102 20.85 -3.34 9.61
C GLU A 102 19.50 -2.61 9.59
N VAL A 103 18.51 -3.13 10.30
CA VAL A 103 17.18 -2.49 10.40
C VAL A 103 17.31 -1.05 10.90
N GLN A 104 18.09 -0.80 11.95
CA GLN A 104 18.29 0.54 12.49
C GLN A 104 19.03 1.46 11.50
N ARG A 105 20.11 0.98 10.87
CA ARG A 105 20.85 1.75 9.86
C ARG A 105 19.97 2.16 8.68
N VAL A 106 19.12 1.25 8.20
CA VAL A 106 18.17 1.56 7.12
C VAL A 106 17.14 2.59 7.58
N ALA A 107 16.56 2.41 8.77
CA ALA A 107 15.53 3.30 9.30
C ALA A 107 16.04 4.74 9.52
N GLU A 108 17.27 4.91 9.99
CA GLU A 108 17.87 6.22 10.26
C GLU A 108 18.32 6.95 8.99
N SER A 109 18.54 6.22 7.91
CA SER A 109 18.98 6.78 6.64
C SER A 109 17.78 7.21 5.79
N ALA A 110 17.70 8.50 5.48
CA ALA A 110 16.69 9.01 4.56
C ALA A 110 16.81 8.39 3.16
N VAL A 111 18.03 8.06 2.74
CA VAL A 111 18.37 7.62 1.38
C VAL A 111 18.60 6.12 1.26
N SER A 112 18.48 5.37 2.35
CA SER A 112 18.60 3.91 2.32
C SER A 112 17.55 3.31 1.40
N MET A 113 17.98 2.27 0.71
CA MET A 113 17.10 1.37 0.00
C MET A 113 17.22 -0.01 0.61
N VAL A 114 16.11 -0.73 0.60
CA VAL A 114 16.10 -2.16 0.85
C VAL A 114 15.80 -2.80 -0.49
N MET A 115 16.79 -3.51 -1.04
CA MET A 115 16.56 -4.31 -2.24
C MET A 115 16.07 -5.70 -1.82
N PRO A 116 15.19 -6.33 -2.60
CA PRO A 116 14.88 -7.74 -2.44
C PRO A 116 16.15 -8.59 -2.36
N HIS A 117 16.19 -9.51 -1.39
CA HIS A 117 17.30 -10.45 -1.31
C HIS A 117 17.05 -11.62 -2.27
N HIS A 118 17.68 -11.54 -3.44
CA HIS A 118 17.59 -12.55 -4.51
C HIS A 118 18.37 -13.84 -4.22
N GLU A 119 19.31 -13.80 -3.28
CA GLU A 119 20.24 -14.90 -3.08
C GLU A 119 19.56 -16.07 -2.37
N ARG A 120 19.38 -17.17 -3.11
CA ARG A 120 19.14 -18.46 -2.48
C ARG A 120 20.31 -18.76 -1.55
N PRO A 121 20.05 -19.13 -0.29
CA PRO A 121 21.12 -19.44 0.65
C PRO A 121 22.04 -20.51 0.04
N ALA A 122 23.35 -20.30 0.10
CA ALA A 122 24.35 -21.17 -0.53
C ALA A 122 24.33 -22.62 0.00
N ALA A 123 23.73 -22.85 1.17
CA ALA A 123 23.45 -24.14 1.76
C ALA A 123 21.97 -24.26 2.12
N ALA A 124 21.42 -25.48 2.05
CA ALA A 124 20.05 -25.73 2.52
C ALA A 124 19.91 -25.33 3.99
N ILE A 125 19.02 -24.40 4.29
CA ILE A 125 18.70 -24.00 5.67
C ILE A 125 17.93 -25.16 6.30
N ALA A 126 18.34 -25.58 7.50
CA ALA A 126 17.58 -26.57 8.25
C ALA A 126 16.20 -26.00 8.61
N ALA A 127 15.12 -26.76 8.42
CA ALA A 127 13.75 -26.30 8.65
C ALA A 127 13.54 -25.67 10.05
N LYS A 128 14.18 -26.23 11.09
CA LYS A 128 14.15 -25.69 12.46
C LYS A 128 14.80 -24.31 12.57
N GLN A 129 15.85 -24.06 11.80
CA GLN A 129 16.56 -22.78 11.81
C GLN A 129 15.77 -21.72 11.04
N GLU A 130 15.23 -22.07 9.87
CA GLU A 130 14.31 -21.20 9.13
C GLU A 130 13.13 -20.80 10.01
N GLU A 131 12.53 -21.75 10.72
CA GLU A 131 11.39 -21.49 11.61
C GLU A 131 11.75 -20.51 12.73
N ALA A 132 12.92 -20.66 13.36
CA ALA A 132 13.36 -19.74 14.41
C ALA A 132 13.56 -18.31 13.89
N TRP A 133 14.16 -18.14 12.72
CA TRP A 133 14.35 -16.82 12.10
C TRP A 133 13.04 -16.19 11.66
N ALA A 134 12.15 -16.99 11.08
CA ALA A 134 10.85 -16.52 10.67
C ALA A 134 10.01 -16.07 11.87
N GLN A 135 9.98 -16.88 12.94
CA GLN A 135 9.24 -16.55 14.16
C GLN A 135 9.78 -15.28 14.83
N GLU A 136 11.10 -15.15 14.99
CA GLU A 136 11.69 -13.93 15.59
C GLU A 136 11.28 -12.66 14.83
N ARG A 137 11.22 -12.74 13.49
CA ARG A 137 10.85 -11.60 12.65
C ARG A 137 9.36 -11.30 12.68
N LEU A 138 8.50 -12.32 12.69
CA LEU A 138 7.06 -12.14 12.87
C LEU A 138 6.77 -11.50 14.22
N ASP A 139 7.40 -11.98 15.29
CA ASP A 139 7.28 -11.41 16.63
C ASP A 139 7.71 -9.93 16.65
N TYR A 140 8.80 -9.58 15.96
CA TYR A 140 9.23 -8.20 15.82
C TYR A 140 8.18 -7.35 15.09
N LEU A 141 7.64 -7.80 13.95
CA LEU A 141 6.63 -7.06 13.18
C LEU A 141 5.35 -6.83 14.00
N VAL A 142 4.91 -7.85 14.75
CA VAL A 142 3.75 -7.78 15.66
C VAL A 142 4.00 -6.78 16.78
N ASP A 143 5.17 -6.84 17.43
CA ASP A 143 5.56 -5.89 18.48
C ASP A 143 5.68 -4.46 17.93
N LEU A 144 6.26 -4.29 16.75
CA LEU A 144 6.41 -2.99 16.08
C LEU A 144 5.05 -2.33 15.82
N ALA A 145 4.09 -3.06 15.28
CA ALA A 145 2.73 -2.57 15.07
C ALA A 145 2.02 -2.28 16.39
N THR A 146 2.14 -3.17 17.38
CA THR A 146 1.49 -3.04 18.70
C THR A 146 1.95 -1.79 19.44
N ARG A 147 3.26 -1.47 19.42
CA ARG A 147 3.83 -0.30 20.09
C ARG A 147 3.57 1.03 19.36
N ASN A 148 3.05 1.00 18.14
CA ASN A 148 2.88 2.18 17.29
C ASN A 148 1.47 2.31 16.70
N ARG A 149 0.43 1.79 17.39
CA ARG A 149 -0.97 1.80 16.93
C ARG A 149 -1.56 3.17 16.65
N ASP A 150 -0.94 4.24 17.11
CA ASP A 150 -1.34 5.61 16.83
C ASP A 150 -0.89 6.13 15.45
N VAL A 151 0.05 5.44 14.79
CA VAL A 151 0.47 5.73 13.40
C VAL A 151 0.39 4.51 12.47
N VAL A 152 0.41 3.29 13.01
CA VAL A 152 0.26 2.04 12.25
C VAL A 152 -1.23 1.70 12.16
N VAL A 153 -1.81 1.87 10.96
CA VAL A 153 -3.25 1.70 10.73
C VAL A 153 -3.61 0.45 9.95
N ALA A 154 -2.63 -0.24 9.36
CA ALA A 154 -2.82 -1.50 8.66
C ALA A 154 -1.61 -2.42 8.74
N MET A 155 -1.86 -3.71 8.58
CA MET A 155 -0.84 -4.74 8.43
C MET A 155 -0.63 -5.02 6.95
N GLY A 156 0.58 -4.82 6.46
CA GLY A 156 0.89 -4.82 5.04
C GLY A 156 2.10 -3.95 4.74
N GLU A 157 2.63 -3.99 3.54
CA GLU A 157 2.09 -4.68 2.38
C GLU A 157 2.42 -6.18 2.42
N ILE A 158 1.42 -7.05 2.33
CA ILE A 158 1.60 -8.51 2.26
C ILE A 158 0.79 -9.08 1.10
N GLY A 159 1.25 -10.18 0.49
CA GLY A 159 0.50 -10.75 -0.64
C GLY A 159 1.36 -11.62 -1.54
N ILE A 160 0.98 -11.68 -2.82
CA ILE A 160 1.62 -12.52 -3.84
C ILE A 160 1.89 -11.68 -5.09
N ASP A 161 3.13 -11.76 -5.58
CA ASP A 161 3.61 -11.04 -6.76
C ASP A 161 4.44 -11.97 -7.65
N TYR A 162 3.77 -12.61 -8.61
CA TYR A 162 4.44 -13.53 -9.52
C TYR A 162 5.29 -12.82 -10.59
N ALA A 163 5.12 -11.51 -10.79
CA ALA A 163 6.00 -10.73 -11.64
C ALA A 163 7.39 -10.58 -11.02
N GLU A 164 7.50 -10.61 -9.69
CA GLU A 164 8.76 -10.54 -8.93
C GLU A 164 9.27 -11.93 -8.49
N ALA A 165 8.92 -13.00 -9.22
CA ALA A 165 9.41 -14.34 -8.90
C ALA A 165 10.96 -14.46 -8.94
N ALA A 166 11.64 -13.54 -9.64
CA ALA A 166 13.09 -13.41 -9.63
C ALA A 166 13.64 -12.76 -8.34
N CYS A 167 12.83 -11.96 -7.65
CA CYS A 167 13.13 -11.40 -6.32
C CYS A 167 12.93 -12.43 -5.23
N CYS A 168 11.79 -13.11 -5.25
CA CYS A 168 11.43 -14.10 -4.25
C CYS A 168 10.64 -15.24 -4.92
N PRO A 169 11.06 -16.51 -4.80
CA PRO A 169 10.35 -17.64 -5.38
C PRO A 169 8.90 -17.74 -4.88
N ARG A 170 8.01 -18.25 -5.75
CA ARG A 170 6.56 -18.32 -5.48
C ARG A 170 6.23 -19.04 -4.19
N GLU A 171 6.90 -20.17 -3.94
CA GLU A 171 6.72 -20.98 -2.73
C GLU A 171 7.07 -20.22 -1.44
N VAL A 172 8.04 -19.30 -1.51
CA VAL A 172 8.44 -18.46 -0.38
C VAL A 172 7.42 -17.33 -0.18
N GLN A 173 6.95 -16.72 -1.27
CA GLN A 173 5.90 -15.69 -1.21
C GLN A 173 4.62 -16.25 -0.58
N GLU A 174 4.12 -17.37 -1.08
CA GLU A 174 2.89 -18.02 -0.60
C GLU A 174 3.00 -18.45 0.87
N LYS A 175 4.13 -19.06 1.26
CA LYS A 175 4.39 -19.47 2.64
C LYS A 175 4.35 -18.27 3.59
N TYR A 176 5.05 -17.20 3.26
CA TYR A 176 5.18 -16.04 4.16
C TYR A 176 4.02 -15.05 4.04
N PHE A 177 3.23 -15.09 2.97
CA PHE A 177 1.91 -14.48 2.95
C PHE A 177 1.01 -15.12 4.01
N ALA A 178 0.88 -16.45 3.99
CA ALA A 178 0.03 -17.17 4.92
C ALA A 178 0.47 -16.99 6.39
N ARG A 179 1.79 -17.06 6.64
CA ARG A 179 2.34 -16.86 8.00
C ARG A 179 2.15 -15.44 8.53
N GLN A 180 2.34 -14.43 7.70
CA GLN A 180 2.09 -13.04 8.10
C GLN A 180 0.60 -12.82 8.39
N LEU A 181 -0.29 -13.30 7.53
CA LEU A 181 -1.74 -13.20 7.74
C LEU A 181 -2.15 -13.81 9.10
N ALA A 182 -1.63 -15.00 9.42
CA ALA A 182 -1.88 -15.66 10.71
C ALA A 182 -1.31 -14.89 11.91
N ALA A 183 -0.07 -14.41 11.81
CA ALA A 183 0.58 -13.66 12.90
C ALA A 183 -0.10 -12.30 13.17
N PHE A 184 -0.67 -11.68 12.14
CA PHE A 184 -1.25 -10.35 12.20
C PHE A 184 -2.75 -10.35 12.52
N ALA A 185 -3.48 -11.43 12.23
CA ALA A 185 -4.91 -11.53 12.52
C ALA A 185 -5.30 -11.19 13.98
N PRO A 186 -4.54 -11.60 15.02
CA PRO A 186 -4.80 -11.20 16.42
C PRO A 186 -4.78 -9.68 16.67
N LEU A 187 -4.11 -8.89 15.82
CA LEU A 187 -4.02 -7.44 16.00
C LEU A 187 -5.33 -6.71 15.67
N GLN A 188 -6.22 -7.33 14.90
CA GLN A 188 -7.48 -6.74 14.41
C GLN A 188 -7.30 -5.41 13.68
N LEU A 189 -6.11 -5.17 13.12
CA LEU A 189 -5.85 -4.10 12.16
C LEU A 189 -6.27 -4.57 10.76
N PRO A 190 -6.77 -3.67 9.89
CA PRO A 190 -7.03 -4.02 8.50
C PRO A 190 -5.74 -4.38 7.77
N PHE A 191 -5.87 -5.13 6.68
CA PHE A 191 -4.75 -5.52 5.82
C PHE A 191 -4.59 -4.61 4.60
N LEU A 192 -3.35 -4.35 4.20
CA LEU A 192 -2.99 -3.83 2.88
C LEU A 192 -2.43 -5.00 2.06
N PHE A 193 -3.21 -5.50 1.10
CA PHE A 193 -2.90 -6.70 0.32
C PHE A 193 -2.34 -6.38 -1.06
N HIS A 194 -1.28 -7.08 -1.45
CA HIS A 194 -0.70 -7.05 -2.80
C HIS A 194 -1.13 -8.27 -3.62
N SER A 195 -1.57 -8.04 -4.86
CA SER A 195 -1.85 -9.11 -5.83
C SER A 195 -1.37 -8.68 -7.21
N ARG A 196 -0.38 -9.39 -7.78
CA ARG A 196 0.11 -9.11 -9.13
C ARG A 196 0.50 -10.38 -9.87
N GLU A 197 -0.06 -10.54 -11.08
CA GLU A 197 0.16 -11.68 -11.98
C GLU A 197 -0.09 -13.08 -11.34
N CYS A 198 -0.83 -13.13 -10.24
CA CYS A 198 -1.18 -14.36 -9.54
C CYS A 198 -2.66 -14.77 -9.72
N GLY A 199 -3.51 -13.87 -10.20
CA GLY A 199 -4.92 -14.15 -10.49
C GLY A 199 -5.67 -14.69 -9.27
N MET A 200 -6.59 -15.63 -9.53
CA MET A 200 -7.36 -16.34 -8.49
C MET A 200 -6.52 -17.14 -7.49
N THR A 201 -5.22 -17.33 -7.74
CA THR A 201 -4.31 -17.94 -6.75
C THR A 201 -4.26 -17.11 -5.47
N PHE A 202 -4.15 -15.78 -5.57
CA PHE A 202 -4.16 -14.90 -4.39
C PHE A 202 -5.46 -15.05 -3.59
N VAL A 203 -6.60 -15.02 -4.28
CA VAL A 203 -7.92 -15.19 -3.67
C VAL A 203 -8.02 -16.53 -2.94
N SER A 204 -7.58 -17.62 -3.58
CA SER A 204 -7.64 -18.97 -3.03
C SER A 204 -6.76 -19.09 -1.78
N HIS A 205 -5.53 -18.59 -1.83
CA HIS A 205 -4.62 -18.59 -0.67
C HIS A 205 -5.17 -17.74 0.49
N LEU A 206 -5.79 -16.59 0.20
CA LEU A 206 -6.39 -15.72 1.21
C LEU A 206 -7.59 -16.41 1.88
N GLN A 207 -8.51 -16.98 1.10
CA GLN A 207 -9.67 -17.71 1.59
C GLN A 207 -9.27 -18.90 2.46
N ASP A 208 -8.39 -19.76 1.94
CA ASP A 208 -7.94 -20.97 2.63
C ASP A 208 -7.21 -20.64 3.94
N THR A 209 -6.35 -19.63 3.92
CA THR A 209 -5.60 -19.22 5.11
C THR A 209 -6.52 -18.59 6.13
N TRP A 210 -7.43 -17.70 5.72
CA TRP A 210 -8.37 -17.08 6.64
C TRP A 210 -9.32 -18.10 7.27
N ALA A 211 -9.82 -19.07 6.50
CA ALA A 211 -10.65 -20.16 7.01
C ALA A 211 -9.92 -20.99 8.08
N ARG A 212 -8.63 -21.29 7.88
CA ARG A 212 -7.80 -21.96 8.90
C ARG A 212 -7.66 -21.13 10.16
N ILE A 213 -7.34 -19.84 10.04
CA ILE A 213 -7.20 -18.94 11.19
C ILE A 213 -8.50 -18.91 12.02
N VAL A 214 -9.65 -18.77 11.38
CA VAL A 214 -10.96 -18.77 12.07
C VAL A 214 -11.22 -20.12 12.75
N SER A 215 -10.88 -21.23 12.11
CA SER A 215 -11.02 -22.58 12.70
C SER A 215 -10.11 -22.80 13.92
N ASP A 216 -8.86 -22.34 13.86
CA ASP A 216 -7.90 -22.49 14.95
C ASP A 216 -8.32 -21.68 16.18
N VAL A 217 -8.92 -20.50 15.96
CA VAL A 217 -9.51 -19.67 17.01
C VAL A 217 -10.74 -20.32 17.62
N ALA A 218 -11.62 -20.94 16.82
CA ALA A 218 -12.82 -21.59 17.33
C ALA A 218 -12.51 -22.86 18.15
N SER A 219 -11.35 -23.48 17.92
CA SER A 219 -10.92 -24.73 18.59
C SER A 219 -10.05 -24.51 19.83
N THR A 220 -9.62 -23.29 20.11
CA THR A 220 -8.87 -22.96 21.33
C THR A 220 -9.83 -22.63 22.48
N GLU A 221 -9.84 -23.46 23.53
CA GLU A 221 -10.58 -23.19 24.79
C GLU A 221 -10.15 -21.83 25.39
N PRO A 222 -11.07 -21.02 25.93
CA PRO A 222 -10.72 -19.73 26.53
C PRO A 222 -9.78 -19.92 27.72
N VAL A 223 -8.51 -19.55 27.56
CA VAL A 223 -7.51 -19.60 28.63
C VAL A 223 -7.77 -18.45 29.60
N THR A 224 -8.14 -18.78 30.85
CA THR A 224 -8.49 -17.84 31.92
C THR A 224 -7.28 -17.37 32.73
N ASP A 225 -6.14 -17.05 32.11
CA ASP A 225 -4.99 -16.53 32.85
C ASP A 225 -4.21 -15.44 32.09
N HIS A 226 -3.65 -14.53 32.88
CA HIS A 226 -3.27 -13.17 32.54
C HIS A 226 -2.25 -13.00 31.38
N ALA A 227 -2.58 -12.07 30.47
CA ALA A 227 -1.69 -11.18 29.72
C ALA A 227 -0.61 -11.79 28.79
N SER A 228 -1.00 -12.27 27.61
CA SER A 228 -0.23 -12.05 26.35
C SER A 228 -1.02 -12.49 25.12
N ALA A 229 -1.13 -11.60 24.12
CA ALA A 229 -1.73 -11.78 22.79
C ALA A 229 -3.19 -12.29 22.78
N SER A 230 -4.14 -11.37 22.62
CA SER A 230 -5.56 -11.69 22.42
C SER A 230 -5.75 -12.51 21.14
N SER A 231 -6.16 -13.77 21.26
CA SER A 231 -6.69 -14.53 20.11
C SER A 231 -7.78 -13.71 19.40
N PRO A 232 -7.91 -13.79 18.06
CA PRO A 232 -9.00 -13.17 17.34
C PRO A 232 -10.35 -13.56 17.95
N SER A 233 -11.34 -12.67 17.92
CA SER A 233 -12.73 -13.06 18.25
C SER A 233 -13.21 -14.14 17.26
N PRO A 234 -14.11 -15.06 17.64
CA PRO A 234 -14.85 -15.89 16.69
C PRO A 234 -15.56 -15.06 15.59
N ASP A 235 -15.86 -13.79 15.89
CA ASP A 235 -16.43 -12.80 14.97
C ASP A 235 -15.35 -11.98 14.23
N ALA A 236 -14.08 -12.39 14.25
CA ALA A 236 -13.01 -11.66 13.57
C ALA A 236 -13.28 -11.64 12.06
N GLN A 237 -13.69 -10.46 11.58
CA GLN A 237 -13.93 -10.22 10.18
C GLN A 237 -12.61 -9.89 9.48
N LEU A 238 -12.37 -10.51 8.33
CA LEU A 238 -11.30 -10.10 7.44
C LEU A 238 -11.59 -8.66 6.98
N ARG A 239 -10.71 -7.73 7.34
CA ARG A 239 -10.80 -6.32 6.94
C ARG A 239 -9.54 -5.97 6.18
N GLY A 240 -9.67 -5.35 5.02
CA GLY A 240 -8.51 -4.91 4.27
C GLY A 240 -8.88 -4.30 2.93
N VAL A 241 -7.85 -3.82 2.24
CA VAL A 241 -7.92 -3.34 0.87
C VAL A 241 -6.91 -4.12 0.04
N VAL A 242 -7.32 -4.59 -1.13
CA VAL A 242 -6.37 -5.06 -2.15
C VAL A 242 -5.93 -3.84 -2.94
N HIS A 243 -4.66 -3.52 -2.80
CA HIS A 243 -4.10 -2.30 -3.37
C HIS A 243 -3.73 -2.49 -4.85
N SER A 244 -3.62 -1.37 -5.55
CA SER A 244 -3.25 -1.27 -6.96
C SER A 244 -4.02 -2.23 -7.86
N PHE A 245 -5.32 -2.35 -7.63
CA PHE A 245 -6.14 -3.38 -8.25
C PHE A 245 -6.26 -3.18 -9.77
N ASN A 246 -5.82 -4.18 -10.51
CA ASN A 246 -5.95 -4.29 -11.97
C ASN A 246 -6.24 -5.74 -12.43
N GLY A 247 -6.76 -6.58 -11.52
CA GLY A 247 -7.09 -7.98 -11.78
C GLY A 247 -8.31 -8.16 -12.68
N THR A 248 -8.79 -9.39 -12.83
CA THR A 248 -9.99 -9.72 -13.61
C THR A 248 -11.30 -9.42 -12.86
N LEU A 249 -12.43 -9.41 -13.57
CA LEU A 249 -13.76 -9.27 -12.95
C LEU A 249 -14.07 -10.42 -11.98
N GLU A 250 -13.60 -11.64 -12.26
CA GLU A 250 -13.75 -12.78 -11.36
C GLU A 250 -13.02 -12.53 -10.02
N GLU A 251 -11.79 -12.04 -10.07
CA GLU A 251 -11.04 -11.65 -8.88
C GLU A 251 -11.75 -10.52 -8.13
N GLN A 252 -12.24 -9.50 -8.85
CA GLN A 252 -12.99 -8.38 -8.26
C GLN A 252 -14.19 -8.89 -7.47
N GLU A 253 -15.04 -9.70 -8.08
CA GLU A 253 -16.25 -10.24 -7.44
C GLU A 253 -15.91 -11.10 -6.22
N ALA A 254 -14.89 -11.96 -6.33
CA ALA A 254 -14.47 -12.80 -5.23
C ALA A 254 -13.95 -11.98 -4.04
N LEU A 255 -13.11 -10.97 -4.28
CA LEU A 255 -12.57 -10.10 -3.23
C LEU A 255 -13.66 -9.24 -2.58
N LEU A 256 -14.59 -8.69 -3.36
CA LEU A 256 -15.73 -7.94 -2.84
C LEU A 256 -16.67 -8.82 -2.00
N SER A 257 -16.86 -10.09 -2.39
CA SER A 257 -17.67 -11.05 -1.62
C SER A 257 -17.09 -11.35 -0.23
N MET A 258 -15.77 -11.20 -0.08
CA MET A 258 -15.07 -11.32 1.21
C MET A 258 -15.17 -10.04 2.06
N GLY A 259 -15.82 -8.99 1.55
CA GLY A 259 -15.96 -7.70 2.24
C GLY A 259 -14.76 -6.78 2.12
N LEU A 260 -13.80 -7.09 1.23
CA LEU A 260 -12.60 -6.28 1.03
C LEU A 260 -12.89 -5.03 0.19
N TYR A 261 -12.08 -4.00 0.41
CA TYR A 261 -12.01 -2.82 -0.44
C TYR A 261 -11.01 -3.05 -1.59
N LEU A 262 -11.14 -2.26 -2.64
CA LEU A 262 -10.20 -2.23 -3.76
C LEU A 262 -9.74 -0.78 -3.97
N SER A 263 -8.43 -0.54 -3.96
CA SER A 263 -7.89 0.76 -4.37
C SER A 263 -7.35 0.72 -5.80
N VAL A 264 -7.48 1.85 -6.48
CA VAL A 264 -6.99 2.04 -7.86
C VAL A 264 -6.04 3.21 -7.93
N ASN A 265 -5.05 3.09 -8.81
CA ASN A 265 -4.11 4.15 -9.22
C ASN A 265 -4.11 4.27 -10.74
N CYS A 266 -3.24 5.11 -11.33
CA CYS A 266 -3.23 5.34 -12.78
C CYS A 266 -2.97 4.07 -13.62
N SER A 267 -2.38 3.01 -13.04
CA SER A 267 -2.18 1.76 -13.76
C SER A 267 -3.50 1.09 -14.19
N ALA A 268 -4.58 1.32 -13.44
CA ALA A 268 -5.93 0.84 -13.76
C ALA A 268 -6.57 1.51 -14.99
N PHE A 269 -5.99 2.62 -15.49
CA PHE A 269 -6.52 3.38 -16.62
C PHE A 269 -5.63 3.34 -17.86
N ARG A 270 -4.67 2.42 -17.93
CA ARG A 270 -3.78 2.25 -19.09
C ARG A 270 -4.55 1.83 -20.34
N GLU A 271 -5.53 0.94 -20.19
CA GLU A 271 -6.34 0.38 -21.27
C GLU A 271 -7.82 0.65 -21.03
N ALA A 272 -8.58 0.85 -22.11
CA ALA A 272 -10.02 1.14 -22.03
C ALA A 272 -10.83 0.00 -21.41
N SER A 273 -10.45 -1.25 -21.68
CA SER A 273 -11.07 -2.46 -21.10
C SER A 273 -10.88 -2.51 -19.59
N LEU A 274 -9.66 -2.26 -19.12
CA LEU A 274 -9.34 -2.24 -17.70
C LEU A 274 -10.05 -1.09 -16.99
N ALA A 275 -10.02 0.11 -17.59
CA ALA A 275 -10.73 1.27 -17.09
C ALA A 275 -12.24 1.02 -16.95
N ALA A 276 -12.86 0.35 -17.93
CA ALA A 276 -14.27 -0.02 -17.86
C ALA A 276 -14.57 -1.10 -16.82
N GLN A 277 -13.60 -1.95 -16.46
CA GLN A 277 -13.79 -2.96 -15.42
C GLN A 277 -13.72 -2.33 -14.03
N VAL A 278 -12.71 -1.50 -13.75
CA VAL A 278 -12.53 -0.90 -12.43
C VAL A 278 -13.62 0.12 -12.07
N THR A 279 -14.35 0.64 -13.06
CA THR A 279 -15.54 1.48 -12.82
C THR A 279 -16.75 0.67 -12.35
N LEU A 280 -16.72 -0.67 -12.45
CA LEU A 280 -17.73 -1.57 -11.89
C LEU A 280 -17.54 -1.81 -10.38
N ILE A 281 -16.42 -1.38 -9.80
CA ILE A 281 -16.19 -1.48 -8.35
C ILE A 281 -17.26 -0.63 -7.64
N PRO A 282 -18.04 -1.20 -6.70
CA PRO A 282 -19.02 -0.44 -5.93
C PRO A 282 -18.38 0.75 -5.23
N LEU A 283 -19.04 1.91 -5.31
CA LEU A 283 -18.49 3.16 -4.77
C LEU A 283 -18.21 3.09 -3.26
N ASP A 284 -18.96 2.29 -2.51
CA ASP A 284 -18.76 2.04 -1.08
C ASP A 284 -17.66 0.99 -0.77
N ARG A 285 -16.96 0.53 -1.80
CA ARG A 285 -15.79 -0.38 -1.73
C ARG A 285 -14.56 0.14 -2.47
N LEU A 286 -14.66 1.30 -3.12
CA LEU A 286 -13.57 1.94 -3.85
C LEU A 286 -12.69 2.80 -2.94
N MET A 287 -11.38 2.74 -3.16
CA MET A 287 -10.40 3.70 -2.63
C MET A 287 -9.50 4.20 -3.76
N LEU A 288 -8.79 5.30 -3.55
CA LEU A 288 -7.82 5.85 -4.50
C LEU A 288 -6.43 5.88 -3.87
N GLU A 289 -5.41 5.67 -4.69
CA GLU A 289 -4.02 5.80 -4.27
C GLU A 289 -3.13 6.22 -5.43
N THR A 290 -1.89 6.59 -5.14
CA THR A 290 -0.90 6.89 -6.19
C THR A 290 0.08 5.76 -6.46
N ASP A 291 0.39 4.95 -5.45
CA ASP A 291 1.55 4.04 -5.44
C ASP A 291 2.86 4.79 -5.76
N ALA A 292 2.92 6.09 -5.44
CA ALA A 292 4.08 6.92 -5.74
C ALA A 292 5.36 6.33 -5.10
N PRO A 293 6.51 6.32 -5.80
CA PRO A 293 6.83 7.09 -7.01
C PRO A 293 6.43 6.44 -8.34
N TRP A 294 5.72 5.31 -8.30
CA TRP A 294 5.31 4.54 -9.47
C TRP A 294 3.99 5.04 -10.05
N CYS A 295 3.55 4.41 -11.14
CA CYS A 295 2.20 4.58 -11.67
C CYS A 295 1.86 6.04 -12.05
N ASP A 296 2.80 6.83 -12.58
CA ASP A 296 2.46 8.13 -13.16
C ASP A 296 1.77 8.00 -14.51
N VAL A 297 0.80 8.90 -14.75
CA VAL A 297 0.05 8.99 -16.01
C VAL A 297 0.98 9.13 -17.21
N ARG A 298 0.75 8.33 -18.25
CA ARG A 298 1.43 8.42 -19.56
C ARG A 298 0.50 9.01 -20.61
N SER A 299 1.08 9.74 -21.55
CA SER A 299 0.33 10.24 -22.71
C SER A 299 -0.28 9.14 -23.59
N THR A 300 0.17 7.89 -23.43
CA THR A 300 -0.33 6.71 -24.14
C THR A 300 -1.44 5.99 -23.38
N ASP A 301 -1.65 6.31 -22.11
CA ASP A 301 -2.68 5.67 -21.29
C ASP A 301 -4.06 6.14 -21.73
N TYR A 302 -5.05 5.24 -21.70
CA TYR A 302 -6.43 5.59 -22.04
C TYR A 302 -6.97 6.70 -21.12
N GLY A 303 -6.69 6.63 -19.82
CA GLY A 303 -7.15 7.60 -18.82
C GLY A 303 -6.63 9.02 -19.04
N ALA A 304 -5.46 9.18 -19.66
CA ALA A 304 -4.78 10.46 -19.80
C ALA A 304 -5.60 11.54 -20.53
N GLN A 305 -6.56 11.14 -21.37
CA GLN A 305 -7.47 12.06 -22.07
C GLN A 305 -8.45 12.79 -21.13
N PHE A 306 -8.66 12.26 -19.93
CA PHE A 306 -9.57 12.81 -18.92
C PHE A 306 -8.87 13.69 -17.90
N VAL A 307 -7.53 13.63 -17.83
CA VAL A 307 -6.70 14.41 -16.91
C VAL A 307 -6.72 15.88 -17.31
N ARG A 308 -7.04 16.74 -16.35
CA ARG A 308 -7.12 18.21 -16.49
C ARG A 308 -6.06 18.91 -15.66
N THR A 309 -5.74 18.35 -14.49
CA THR A 309 -4.77 18.94 -13.59
C THR A 309 -3.36 18.65 -14.08
N VAL A 310 -2.59 19.72 -14.31
CA VAL A 310 -1.19 19.65 -14.75
C VAL A 310 -0.30 20.31 -13.71
N PHE A 311 0.84 19.68 -13.43
CA PHE A 311 1.86 20.18 -12.53
C PHE A 311 3.04 20.72 -13.34
N LYS A 312 3.76 21.68 -12.74
CA LYS A 312 5.07 22.06 -13.27
C LYS A 312 6.02 20.88 -13.08
N THR A 313 6.38 20.22 -14.18
CA THR A 313 7.20 19.01 -14.16
C THR A 313 8.52 19.22 -14.92
N ILE A 314 9.63 18.96 -14.24
CA ILE A 314 10.97 19.03 -14.81
C ILE A 314 11.20 17.75 -15.62
N LYS A 315 11.44 17.91 -16.92
CA LYS A 315 11.80 16.81 -17.81
C LYS A 315 13.19 16.27 -17.50
N ARG A 316 13.42 15.00 -17.80
CA ARG A 316 14.72 14.36 -17.66
C ARG A 316 15.80 15.17 -18.38
N LYS A 317 16.98 15.27 -17.77
CA LYS A 317 18.15 16.07 -18.24
C LYS A 317 18.01 17.59 -18.14
N LYS A 318 16.86 18.13 -17.69
CA LYS A 318 16.77 19.55 -17.36
C LYS A 318 17.30 19.81 -15.94
N PRO A 319 17.81 21.01 -15.65
CA PRO A 319 18.24 21.36 -14.30
C PRO A 319 17.10 21.19 -13.31
N PHE A 320 17.44 20.70 -12.12
CA PHE A 320 16.49 20.61 -11.02
C PHE A 320 16.01 22.01 -10.61
N GLU A 321 14.74 22.12 -10.26
CA GLU A 321 14.11 23.33 -9.74
C GLU A 321 13.28 22.96 -8.51
N MET A 322 13.66 23.51 -7.35
CA MET A 322 12.99 23.24 -6.09
C MET A 322 11.51 23.62 -6.17
N GLY A 323 10.64 22.73 -5.70
CA GLY A 323 9.19 22.94 -5.70
C GLY A 323 8.44 22.42 -6.95
N ALA A 324 9.12 22.08 -8.03
CA ALA A 324 8.51 21.42 -9.19
C ALA A 324 8.49 19.88 -9.05
N CYS A 325 7.55 19.22 -9.73
CA CYS A 325 7.53 17.76 -9.86
C CYS A 325 8.63 17.27 -10.82
N LEU A 326 8.93 15.97 -10.82
CA LEU A 326 9.92 15.36 -11.71
C LEU A 326 9.28 14.36 -12.68
N GLU A 327 9.71 14.37 -13.93
CA GLU A 327 9.29 13.38 -14.91
C GLU A 327 9.66 11.96 -14.45
N ARG A 328 8.70 11.03 -14.51
CA ARG A 328 8.86 9.63 -14.06
C ARG A 328 8.99 9.44 -12.54
N ARG A 329 8.72 10.46 -11.73
CA ARG A 329 8.54 10.33 -10.28
C ARG A 329 7.12 10.74 -9.95
N ASN A 330 6.22 9.77 -9.82
CA ASN A 330 4.89 10.05 -9.32
C ASN A 330 4.95 10.59 -7.89
N GLU A 331 3.90 11.26 -7.44
CA GLU A 331 3.84 11.93 -6.15
C GLU A 331 2.41 11.89 -5.63
N PRO A 332 2.19 11.94 -4.31
CA PRO A 332 0.83 11.94 -3.75
C PRO A 332 -0.07 13.04 -4.30
N CYS A 333 0.49 14.19 -4.73
CA CYS A 333 -0.30 15.25 -5.35
C CYS A 333 -1.00 14.83 -6.65
N HIS A 334 -0.49 13.81 -7.34
CA HIS A 334 -1.09 13.26 -8.56
C HIS A 334 -2.30 12.36 -8.28
N LEU A 335 -2.68 12.12 -7.02
CA LEU A 335 -3.94 11.43 -6.69
C LEU A 335 -5.17 12.13 -7.30
N VAL A 336 -5.09 13.46 -7.47
CA VAL A 336 -6.10 14.23 -8.20
C VAL A 336 -6.25 13.78 -9.65
N GLN A 337 -5.18 13.31 -10.29
CA GLN A 337 -5.23 12.80 -11.65
C GLN A 337 -5.90 11.43 -11.70
N VAL A 338 -5.64 10.55 -10.71
CA VAL A 338 -6.36 9.26 -10.56
C VAL A 338 -7.87 9.49 -10.45
N MET A 339 -8.28 10.49 -9.65
CA MET A 339 -9.68 10.90 -9.52
C MET A 339 -10.27 11.38 -10.86
N GLU A 340 -9.54 12.21 -11.61
CA GLU A 340 -9.94 12.71 -12.93
C GLU A 340 -10.07 11.57 -13.96
N GLU A 341 -9.12 10.64 -13.98
CA GLU A 341 -9.16 9.43 -14.82
C GLU A 341 -10.38 8.58 -14.48
N TYR A 342 -10.61 8.26 -13.20
CA TYR A 342 -11.76 7.48 -12.77
C TYR A 342 -13.09 8.13 -13.20
N LEU A 343 -13.28 9.42 -12.93
CA LEU A 343 -14.52 10.13 -13.28
C LEU A 343 -14.75 10.18 -14.80
N GLY A 344 -13.69 10.40 -15.56
CA GLY A 344 -13.75 10.42 -17.02
C GLY A 344 -14.09 9.06 -17.61
N CYS A 345 -13.40 8.01 -17.15
CA CYS A 345 -13.65 6.63 -17.55
C CYS A 345 -15.06 6.18 -17.14
N ALA A 346 -15.50 6.45 -15.90
CA ALA A 346 -16.83 6.11 -15.42
C ALA A 346 -17.92 6.71 -16.33
N LYS A 347 -17.80 7.98 -16.71
CA LYS A 347 -18.74 8.63 -17.63
C LYS A 347 -18.67 8.08 -19.05
N ALA A 348 -17.49 7.71 -19.52
CA ALA A 348 -17.30 7.11 -20.84
C ALA A 348 -17.85 5.67 -20.93
N SER A 349 -17.89 4.95 -19.82
CA SER A 349 -18.41 3.57 -19.75
C SER A 349 -19.94 3.49 -19.68
N VAL A 350 -20.63 4.58 -19.36
CA VAL A 350 -22.09 4.59 -19.22
C VAL A 350 -22.79 4.58 -20.58
N THR A 351 -23.78 3.69 -20.71
CA THR A 351 -24.66 3.61 -21.89
C THR A 351 -26.05 4.22 -21.67
N SER A 352 -26.44 4.48 -20.41
CA SER A 352 -27.74 5.03 -20.02
C SER A 352 -27.61 6.30 -19.16
N PRO A 353 -28.32 7.41 -19.49
CA PRO A 353 -28.34 8.63 -18.65
C PRO A 353 -28.91 8.44 -17.23
N GLU A 354 -29.50 7.29 -16.94
CA GLU A 354 -30.03 6.93 -15.62
C GLU A 354 -28.98 6.26 -14.72
N ASP A 355 -27.84 5.83 -15.28
CA ASP A 355 -26.77 5.22 -14.50
C ASP A 355 -26.20 6.23 -13.50
N PRO A 356 -26.08 5.89 -12.20
CA PRO A 356 -25.49 6.77 -11.19
C PRO A 356 -24.09 7.30 -11.57
N LEU A 357 -23.29 6.52 -12.30
CA LEU A 357 -21.96 6.93 -12.76
C LEU A 357 -22.02 8.13 -13.72
N SER A 358 -23.12 8.29 -14.48
CA SER A 358 -23.27 9.43 -15.42
C SER A 358 -23.32 10.79 -14.73
N ARG A 359 -23.80 10.82 -13.49
CA ARG A 359 -23.95 12.03 -12.67
C ARG A 359 -22.86 12.20 -11.63
N MET A 360 -21.90 11.26 -11.56
CA MET A 360 -20.84 11.31 -10.57
C MET A 360 -19.97 12.55 -10.76
N ASP A 361 -19.78 13.30 -9.68
CA ASP A 361 -18.91 14.46 -9.62
C ASP A 361 -17.77 14.25 -8.62
N GLU A 362 -16.81 15.18 -8.63
CA GLU A 362 -15.64 15.13 -7.75
C GLU A 362 -16.04 15.12 -6.28
N ALA A 363 -17.04 15.93 -5.88
CA ALA A 363 -17.47 16.03 -4.49
C ALA A 363 -18.05 14.70 -3.98
N THR A 364 -18.88 14.04 -4.78
CA THR A 364 -19.50 12.75 -4.46
C THR A 364 -18.43 11.66 -4.35
N LEU A 365 -17.50 11.59 -5.31
CA LEU A 365 -16.42 10.61 -5.29
C LEU A 365 -15.51 10.81 -4.09
N VAL A 366 -15.05 12.04 -3.85
CA VAL A 366 -14.19 12.38 -2.69
C VAL A 366 -14.87 12.04 -1.38
N ALA A 367 -16.16 12.35 -1.22
CA ALA A 367 -16.91 12.02 -0.01
C ALA A 367 -16.97 10.50 0.21
N ALA A 368 -17.27 9.73 -0.84
CA ALA A 368 -17.40 8.27 -0.73
C ALA A 368 -16.06 7.58 -0.43
N VAL A 369 -14.98 7.91 -1.16
CA VAL A 369 -13.68 7.28 -0.93
C VAL A 369 -13.09 7.70 0.42
N TYR A 370 -13.34 8.94 0.87
CA TYR A 370 -12.98 9.40 2.21
C TYR A 370 -13.72 8.58 3.28
N GLU A 371 -15.04 8.40 3.14
CA GLU A 371 -15.83 7.61 4.08
C GLU A 371 -15.37 6.15 4.12
N ASN A 372 -15.02 5.56 2.98
CA ASN A 372 -14.46 4.21 2.91
C ASN A 372 -13.14 4.12 3.71
N CYS A 373 -12.24 5.11 3.54
CA CYS A 373 -10.99 5.16 4.30
C CYS A 373 -11.24 5.27 5.81
N GLN A 374 -12.20 6.10 6.22
CA GLN A 374 -12.61 6.25 7.62
C GLN A 374 -13.15 4.92 8.19
N ARG A 375 -14.02 4.22 7.46
CA ARG A 375 -14.59 2.94 7.89
C ARG A 375 -13.54 1.83 8.02
N LEU A 376 -12.56 1.78 7.11
CA LEU A 376 -11.54 0.73 7.11
C LEU A 376 -10.43 1.01 8.13
N PHE A 377 -9.83 2.19 8.07
CA PHE A 377 -8.61 2.51 8.83
C PHE A 377 -8.86 3.28 10.13
N HIS A 378 -10.11 3.66 10.43
CA HIS A 378 -10.49 4.46 11.62
C HIS A 378 -9.72 5.79 11.71
N LEU A 379 -9.66 6.50 10.58
CA LEU A 379 -8.84 7.71 10.37
C LEU A 379 -9.31 8.97 11.11
#